data_AF-R9JJT5-F1
#
_entry.id   AF-R9JJT5-F1
#
_cell.length_a   1.000
_cell.length_b   1.000
_cell.length_c   1.000
_cell.angle_alpha   90.00
_cell.angle_beta   90.00
_cell.angle_gamma   90.00
#
_symmetry.space_group_name_H-M   'P 1'
#
loop_
_entity.id
_entity.type
_entity.pdbx_description
1 polymer ?
#
loop_
_entity_poly.entity_id
_entity_poly.type
_entity_poly.pdbx_seq_one_letter_code
_entity_poly.pdbx_strand_id
1 'polypeptide(L)'
;MGAMSAEAVEARKAYQREYRIRNRDKINSRRKNWRAENRDRVRQYNREYWEGRKGIRASWEDYGITPERLHELTGIVRSEKYDSMVLSAARKADESAAGHIIMSVKENVSYETLEARQAAGKIERIALGRSDFYGVRRLFFHYIDIALSEIQAGKSEEVNNG
;
A
#
# COMPACT_ATOMS: atom_id res chain seq x y z
N MET A 1 25.11 -29.52 3.56
CA MET A 1 23.93 -30.14 2.90
C MET A 1 24.08 -29.94 1.39
N GLY A 2 24.24 -31.02 0.62
CA GLY A 2 24.48 -30.94 -0.82
C GLY A 2 23.27 -30.40 -1.59
N ALA A 3 23.50 -29.52 -2.56
CA ALA A 3 22.46 -29.05 -3.47
C ALA A 3 21.92 -30.23 -4.30
N MET A 4 20.60 -30.38 -4.38
CA MET A 4 19.96 -31.39 -5.24
C MET A 4 20.28 -31.09 -6.72
N SER A 5 20.43 -32.14 -7.53
CA SER A 5 20.57 -32.00 -8.98
C SER A 5 19.32 -31.36 -9.60
N ALA A 6 19.48 -30.66 -10.72
CA ALA A 6 18.35 -30.03 -11.43
C ALA A 6 17.24 -31.04 -11.79
N GLU A 7 17.65 -32.26 -12.16
CA GLU A 7 16.74 -33.37 -12.46
C GLU A 7 15.92 -33.81 -11.23
N ALA A 8 16.55 -33.89 -10.04
CA ALA A 8 15.85 -34.21 -8.80
C ALA A 8 14.85 -33.10 -8.38
N VAL A 9 15.18 -31.83 -8.67
CA VAL A 9 14.25 -30.70 -8.43
C VAL A 9 13.05 -30.77 -9.37
N GLU A 10 13.26 -31.03 -10.65
CA GLU A 10 12.16 -31.16 -11.62
C GLU A 10 11.28 -32.38 -11.34
N ALA A 11 11.87 -33.54 -11.02
CA ALA A 11 11.12 -34.72 -10.59
C ALA A 11 10.25 -34.44 -9.36
N ARG A 12 10.77 -33.69 -8.36
CA ARG A 12 10.01 -33.28 -7.19
C ARG A 12 8.85 -32.34 -7.54
N LYS A 13 9.05 -31.39 -8.45
CA LYS A 13 7.97 -30.48 -8.90
C LYS A 13 6.89 -31.23 -9.67
N ALA A 14 7.27 -32.15 -10.56
CA ALA A 14 6.36 -32.98 -11.34
C ALA A 14 5.49 -33.85 -10.42
N TYR A 15 6.13 -34.55 -9.48
CA TYR A 15 5.45 -35.34 -8.45
C TYR A 15 4.46 -34.48 -7.65
N GLN A 16 4.88 -33.31 -7.15
CA GLN A 16 4.01 -32.42 -6.38
C GLN A 16 2.80 -31.93 -7.19
N ARG A 17 3.00 -31.67 -8.49
CA ARG A 17 1.94 -31.22 -9.39
C ARG A 17 0.91 -32.33 -9.59
N GLU A 18 1.34 -33.54 -9.93
CA GLU A 18 0.46 -34.68 -10.08
C GLU A 18 -0.27 -35.03 -8.78
N TYR A 19 0.43 -34.97 -7.64
CA TYR A 19 -0.18 -35.18 -6.33
C TYR A 19 -1.31 -34.17 -6.07
N ARG A 20 -1.08 -32.88 -6.35
CA ARG A 20 -2.11 -31.84 -6.20
C ARG A 20 -3.29 -32.04 -7.14
N ILE A 21 -3.06 -32.50 -8.37
CA ILE A 21 -4.12 -32.79 -9.34
C ILE A 21 -4.95 -33.98 -8.85
N ARG A 22 -4.31 -35.11 -8.56
CA ARG A 22 -4.97 -36.34 -8.10
C ARG A 22 -5.71 -36.16 -6.77
N ASN A 23 -5.25 -35.24 -5.92
CA ASN A 23 -5.88 -34.97 -4.61
C ASN A 23 -6.65 -33.64 -4.57
N ARG A 24 -6.94 -33.02 -5.71
CA ARG A 24 -7.52 -31.66 -5.77
C ARG A 24 -8.81 -31.56 -4.96
N ASP A 25 -9.73 -32.50 -5.15
CA ASP A 25 -11.04 -32.47 -4.51
C ASP A 25 -10.95 -32.73 -3.00
N LYS A 26 -10.08 -33.65 -2.58
CA LYS A 26 -9.80 -33.91 -1.17
C LYS A 26 -9.18 -32.69 -0.49
N ILE A 27 -8.22 -32.04 -1.13
CA ILE A 27 -7.55 -30.83 -0.62
C ILE A 27 -8.56 -29.67 -0.53
N ASN A 28 -9.37 -29.47 -1.56
CA ASN A 28 -10.38 -28.41 -1.60
C ASN A 28 -11.48 -28.64 -0.55
N SER A 29 -11.97 -29.88 -0.42
CA SER A 29 -12.97 -30.25 0.57
C SER A 29 -12.45 -30.05 1.99
N ARG A 30 -11.22 -30.47 2.28
CA ARG A 30 -10.59 -30.22 3.59
C ARG A 30 -10.47 -28.73 3.89
N ARG A 31 -10.04 -27.91 2.93
CA ARG A 31 -9.96 -26.45 3.09
C ARG A 31 -11.34 -25.82 3.30
N LYS A 32 -12.36 -26.28 2.57
CA LYS A 32 -13.74 -25.80 2.70
C LYS A 32 -14.30 -26.13 4.09
N ASN A 33 -14.16 -27.38 4.53
CA ASN A 33 -14.64 -27.83 5.84
C ASN A 33 -13.91 -27.10 6.97
N TRP A 34 -12.58 -26.98 6.90
CA TRP A 34 -11.81 -26.21 7.88
C TRP A 34 -12.28 -24.75 7.97
N ARG A 35 -12.53 -24.07 6.84
CA ARG A 35 -13.05 -22.69 6.85
C ARG A 35 -14.48 -22.61 7.42
N ALA A 36 -15.30 -23.63 7.20
CA ALA A 36 -16.66 -23.69 7.72
C ALA A 36 -16.67 -23.90 9.25
N GLU A 37 -15.83 -24.82 9.74
CA GLU A 37 -15.63 -25.10 11.16
C GLU A 37 -14.94 -23.94 11.90
N ASN A 38 -14.06 -23.20 11.22
CA ASN A 38 -13.31 -22.08 11.77
C ASN A 38 -13.88 -20.71 11.31
N ARG A 39 -15.20 -20.63 11.09
CA ARG A 39 -15.85 -19.46 10.48
C ARG A 39 -15.55 -18.17 11.22
N ASP A 40 -15.63 -18.17 12.54
CA ASP A 40 -15.42 -16.97 13.35
C ASP A 40 -13.96 -16.55 13.39
N ARG A 41 -13.03 -17.52 13.43
CA ARG A 41 -11.59 -17.24 13.29
C ARG A 41 -11.26 -16.61 11.94
N VAL A 42 -11.85 -17.10 10.85
CA VAL A 42 -11.67 -16.53 9.51
C VAL A 42 -12.26 -15.12 9.45
N ARG A 43 -13.43 -14.89 10.05
CA ARG A 43 -14.05 -13.56 10.14
C ARG A 43 -13.20 -12.58 10.93
N GLN A 44 -12.67 -13.01 12.07
CA GLN A 44 -11.79 -12.19 12.90
C GLN A 44 -10.51 -11.84 12.14
N TYR A 45 -9.83 -12.83 11.55
CA TYR A 45 -8.64 -12.59 10.75
C TYR A 45 -8.91 -11.61 9.59
N ASN A 46 -10.01 -11.81 8.86
CA ASN A 46 -10.39 -10.89 7.78
C ASN A 46 -10.72 -9.49 8.30
N ARG A 47 -11.36 -9.39 9.47
CA ARG A 47 -11.67 -8.12 10.12
C ARG A 47 -10.39 -7.38 10.49
N GLU A 48 -9.47 -8.03 11.19
CA GLU A 48 -8.17 -7.45 11.57
C GLU A 48 -7.37 -7.01 10.33
N TYR A 49 -7.33 -7.85 9.29
CA TYR A 49 -6.67 -7.53 8.03
C TYR A 49 -7.27 -6.30 7.34
N TRP A 50 -8.60 -6.15 7.35
CA TRP A 50 -9.27 -5.01 6.72
C TRP A 50 -9.31 -3.76 7.58
N GLU A 51 -9.37 -3.89 8.90
CA GLU A 51 -9.31 -2.76 9.84
C GLU A 51 -8.00 -2.00 9.70
N GLY A 52 -6.87 -2.70 9.62
CA GLY A 52 -5.57 -2.09 9.33
C GLY A 52 -5.44 -1.47 7.93
N ARG A 53 -6.36 -1.79 7.01
CA ARG A 53 -6.37 -1.30 5.62
C ARG A 53 -7.53 -0.36 5.31
N LYS A 54 -8.33 0.03 6.31
CA LYS A 54 -9.48 0.93 6.12
C LYS A 54 -9.07 2.23 5.44
N GLY A 55 -7.95 2.83 5.85
CA GLY A 55 -7.43 4.05 5.20
C GLY A 55 -7.05 3.84 3.72
N ILE A 56 -6.34 2.77 3.39
CA ILE A 56 -5.93 2.49 1.99
C ILE A 56 -7.16 2.31 1.06
N ARG A 57 -8.30 1.91 1.63
CA ARG A 57 -9.54 1.64 0.90
C ARG A 57 -10.53 2.79 0.86
N ALA A 58 -10.36 3.79 1.71
CA ALA A 58 -11.18 4.98 1.69
C ALA A 58 -11.10 5.67 0.32
N SER A 59 -12.23 6.21 -0.11
CA SER A 59 -12.32 7.07 -1.29
C SER A 59 -11.78 8.47 -0.99
N TRP A 60 -11.75 9.35 -1.99
CA TRP A 60 -11.41 10.75 -1.75
C TRP A 60 -12.48 11.47 -0.93
N GLU A 61 -13.74 11.12 -1.17
CA GLU A 61 -14.92 11.66 -0.48
C GLU A 61 -14.93 11.25 1.00
N ASP A 62 -14.55 10.02 1.32
CA ASP A 62 -14.38 9.57 2.72
C ASP A 62 -13.37 10.42 3.49
N TYR A 63 -12.39 11.00 2.79
CA TYR A 63 -11.40 11.93 3.34
C TYR A 63 -11.80 13.40 3.26
N GLY A 64 -12.94 13.72 2.62
CA GLY A 64 -13.35 15.11 2.36
C GLY A 64 -12.46 15.85 1.36
N ILE A 65 -11.67 15.13 0.55
CA ILE A 65 -10.73 15.73 -0.41
C ILE A 65 -11.43 15.91 -1.76
N THR A 66 -11.66 17.16 -2.17
CA THR A 66 -12.17 17.47 -3.50
C THR A 66 -11.05 17.49 -4.57
N PRO A 67 -11.38 17.45 -5.87
CA PRO A 67 -10.38 17.60 -6.94
C PRO A 67 -9.56 18.89 -6.84
N GLU A 68 -10.19 20.00 -6.45
CA GLU A 68 -9.53 21.30 -6.26
C GLU A 68 -8.54 21.22 -5.10
N ARG A 69 -8.96 20.66 -3.97
CA ARG A 69 -8.08 20.47 -2.82
C ARG A 69 -6.91 19.56 -3.15
N LEU A 70 -7.15 18.48 -3.89
CA LEU A 70 -6.08 17.60 -4.34
C LEU A 70 -5.06 18.32 -5.23
N HIS A 71 -5.52 19.25 -6.08
CA HIS A 71 -4.63 20.08 -6.90
C HIS A 71 -3.74 20.98 -6.03
N GLU A 72 -4.32 21.65 -5.02
CA GLU A 72 -3.57 22.46 -4.05
C GLU A 72 -2.50 21.62 -3.31
N LEU A 73 -2.91 20.48 -2.76
CA LEU A 73 -2.00 19.57 -2.04
C LEU A 73 -0.87 19.07 -2.95
N THR A 74 -1.17 18.79 -4.22
CA THR A 74 -0.16 18.42 -5.21
C THR A 74 0.84 19.55 -5.46
N GLY A 75 0.35 20.80 -5.54
CA GLY A 75 1.20 21.99 -5.63
C GLY A 75 2.13 22.14 -4.42
N ILE A 76 1.62 21.89 -3.22
CA ILE A 76 2.41 21.91 -1.98
C ILE A 76 3.53 20.87 -2.02
N VAL A 77 3.23 19.63 -2.40
CA VAL A 77 4.25 18.56 -2.51
C VAL A 77 5.34 18.92 -3.53
N ARG A 78 4.97 19.56 -4.63
CA ARG A 78 5.92 20.01 -5.68
C ARG A 78 6.72 21.24 -5.31
N SER A 79 6.22 22.07 -4.40
CA SER A 79 6.87 23.33 -4.01
C SER A 79 8.12 23.14 -3.14
N GLU A 80 8.34 21.94 -2.60
CA GLU A 80 9.44 21.56 -1.69
C GLU A 80 9.52 22.35 -0.36
N LYS A 81 8.64 23.34 -0.17
CA LYS A 81 8.57 24.19 1.02
C LYS A 81 8.23 23.42 2.31
N TYR A 82 7.59 22.26 2.17
CA TYR A 82 7.11 21.44 3.29
C TYR A 82 7.66 20.01 3.26
N ASP A 83 8.89 19.82 2.76
CA ASP A 83 9.47 18.48 2.54
C ASP A 83 9.49 17.60 3.81
N SER A 84 9.72 18.16 5.00
CA SER A 84 9.67 17.41 6.26
C SER A 84 8.27 16.87 6.57
N MET A 85 7.24 17.70 6.38
CA MET A 85 5.83 17.33 6.55
C MET A 85 5.41 16.30 5.49
N VAL A 86 5.81 16.50 4.23
CA VAL A 86 5.53 15.60 3.12
C VAL A 86 6.16 14.23 3.38
N LEU A 87 7.42 14.18 3.82
CA LEU A 87 8.10 12.93 4.16
C LEU A 87 7.42 12.22 5.34
N SER A 88 7.06 12.97 6.38
CA SER A 88 6.34 12.43 7.55
C SER A 88 4.99 11.83 7.14
N ALA A 89 4.20 12.55 6.33
CA ALA A 89 2.92 12.08 5.82
C ALA A 89 3.07 10.81 4.96
N ALA A 90 4.09 10.73 4.12
CA ALA A 90 4.36 9.57 3.28
C ALA A 90 4.72 8.33 4.12
N ARG A 91 5.61 8.49 5.10
CA ARG A 91 5.98 7.42 6.05
C ARG A 91 4.80 6.95 6.89
N LYS A 92 3.97 7.88 7.36
CA LYS A 92 2.73 7.57 8.09
C LYS A 92 1.74 6.78 7.24
N ALA A 93 1.69 7.03 5.92
CA ALA A 93 0.83 6.29 5.00
C ALA A 93 1.36 4.87 4.72
N ASP A 94 2.65 4.75 4.40
CA ASP A 94 3.38 3.49 4.31
C ASP A 94 4.89 3.73 4.37
N GLU A 95 5.55 3.20 5.40
CA GLU A 95 6.99 3.39 5.61
C GLU A 95 7.84 2.87 4.44
N SER A 96 7.46 1.73 3.86
CA SER A 96 8.25 1.05 2.82
C SER A 96 8.05 1.67 1.43
N ALA A 97 6.90 2.30 1.18
CA ALA A 97 6.58 2.92 -0.10
C ALA A 97 6.74 4.45 -0.11
N ALA A 98 7.09 5.07 1.03
CA ALA A 98 7.14 6.53 1.18
C ALA A 98 7.91 7.23 0.05
N GLY A 99 9.11 6.73 -0.30
CA GLY A 99 9.93 7.29 -1.37
C GLY A 99 9.23 7.24 -2.74
N HIS A 100 8.64 6.10 -3.10
CA HIS A 100 7.92 5.92 -4.36
C HIS A 100 6.65 6.78 -4.44
N ILE A 101 5.94 6.97 -3.33
CA ILE A 101 4.76 7.82 -3.25
C ILE A 101 5.11 9.28 -3.52
N ILE A 102 6.16 9.79 -2.84
CA ILE A 102 6.65 11.16 -3.06
C ILE A 102 7.11 11.33 -4.51
N MET A 103 7.91 10.39 -5.03
CA MET A 103 8.39 10.39 -6.42
C MET A 103 7.24 10.47 -7.42
N SER A 104 6.19 9.67 -7.23
CA SER A 104 5.00 9.68 -8.11
C SER A 104 4.31 11.04 -8.16
N VAL A 105 4.19 11.72 -7.03
CA VAL A 105 3.50 13.01 -6.96
C VAL A 105 4.39 14.14 -7.50
N LYS A 106 5.66 14.21 -7.05
CA LYS A 106 6.62 15.24 -7.49
C LYS A 106 6.81 15.20 -9.00
N GLU A 107 7.06 14.02 -9.56
CA GLU A 107 7.35 13.86 -10.99
C GLU A 107 6.09 13.65 -11.87
N ASN A 108 4.90 13.61 -11.28
CA ASN A 108 3.66 13.31 -11.98
C ASN A 108 3.65 11.94 -12.70
N VAL A 109 4.31 10.94 -12.14
CA VAL A 109 4.47 9.62 -12.78
C VAL A 109 3.50 8.59 -12.21
N SER A 110 2.99 7.72 -13.07
CA SER A 110 2.08 6.64 -12.70
C SER A 110 2.82 5.45 -12.06
N TYR A 111 2.06 4.54 -11.43
CA TYR A 111 2.62 3.29 -10.90
C TYR A 111 3.34 2.49 -12.00
N GLU A 112 2.76 2.40 -13.20
CA GLU A 112 3.32 1.64 -14.32
C GLU A 112 4.67 2.24 -14.78
N THR A 113 4.79 3.56 -14.71
CA THR A 113 6.07 4.23 -15.03
C THR A 113 7.12 3.90 -13.98
N LEU A 114 6.75 3.89 -12.70
CA LEU A 114 7.66 3.46 -11.62
C LEU A 114 8.04 1.98 -11.77
N GLU A 115 7.08 1.12 -12.10
CA GLU A 115 7.32 -0.31 -12.33
C GLU A 115 8.29 -0.55 -13.50
N ALA A 116 8.16 0.22 -14.60
CA ALA A 116 9.11 0.19 -15.71
C ALA A 116 10.51 0.67 -15.30
N ARG A 117 10.60 1.71 -14.46
CA ARG A 117 11.89 2.18 -13.91
C ARG A 117 12.54 1.13 -13.00
N GLN A 118 11.74 0.44 -12.19
CA GLN A 118 12.21 -0.67 -11.36
C GLN A 118 12.72 -1.82 -12.22
N ALA A 119 11.98 -2.22 -13.25
CA ALA A 119 12.39 -3.28 -14.18
C ALA A 119 13.70 -2.92 -14.92
N ALA A 120 13.92 -1.64 -15.20
CA ALA A 120 15.17 -1.11 -15.76
C ALA A 120 16.31 -0.91 -14.73
N GLY A 121 16.09 -1.26 -13.45
CA GLY A 121 17.09 -1.09 -12.38
C GLY A 121 17.36 0.36 -11.97
N LYS A 122 16.48 1.30 -12.34
CA LYS A 122 16.67 2.74 -12.07
C LYS A 122 16.21 3.17 -10.68
N ILE A 123 15.32 2.40 -10.07
CA ILE A 123 14.79 2.65 -8.72
C ILE A 123 14.73 1.34 -7.96
N GLU A 124 14.68 1.46 -6.63
CA GLU A 124 14.47 0.31 -5.74
C GLU A 124 13.09 -0.32 -5.93
N ARG A 125 12.96 -1.55 -5.44
CA ARG A 125 11.72 -2.32 -5.50
C ARG A 125 10.57 -1.59 -4.81
N ILE A 126 9.47 -1.42 -5.53
CA ILE A 126 8.21 -0.91 -5.01
C ILE A 126 7.59 -1.99 -4.10
N ALA A 127 7.32 -1.63 -2.84
CA ALA A 127 6.82 -2.56 -1.83
C ALA A 127 5.34 -2.95 -2.04
N LEU A 128 4.59 -2.19 -2.84
CA LEU A 128 3.15 -2.30 -3.01
C LEU A 128 2.77 -2.75 -4.40
N GLY A 129 1.67 -3.51 -4.51
CA GLY A 129 0.99 -3.72 -5.79
C GLY A 129 0.19 -2.50 -6.21
N ARG A 130 -0.15 -2.41 -7.51
CA ARG A 130 -0.86 -1.26 -8.13
C ARG A 130 -2.03 -0.70 -7.31
N SER A 131 -2.96 -1.55 -6.88
CA SER A 131 -4.15 -1.09 -6.15
C SER A 131 -3.82 -0.50 -4.78
N ASP A 132 -2.91 -1.15 -4.05
CA ASP A 132 -2.45 -0.67 -2.73
C ASP A 132 -1.68 0.64 -2.89
N PHE A 133 -0.85 0.76 -3.93
CA PHE A 133 -0.11 1.99 -4.24
C PHE A 133 -1.03 3.21 -4.34
N TYR A 134 -2.10 3.12 -5.13
CA TYR A 134 -3.04 4.24 -5.25
C TYR A 134 -3.86 4.48 -3.99
N GLY A 135 -4.13 3.44 -3.19
CA GLY A 135 -4.77 3.61 -1.88
C GLY A 135 -3.88 4.32 -0.87
N VAL A 136 -2.61 3.93 -0.78
CA VAL A 136 -1.60 4.61 0.05
C VAL A 136 -1.38 6.03 -0.43
N ARG A 137 -1.38 6.29 -1.75
CA ARG A 137 -1.28 7.64 -2.30
C ARG A 137 -2.45 8.52 -1.86
N ARG A 138 -3.69 8.00 -1.78
CA ARG A 138 -4.83 8.73 -1.21
C ARG A 138 -4.62 9.05 0.27
N LEU A 139 -4.27 8.03 1.05
CA LEU A 139 -4.02 8.17 2.50
C LEU A 139 -2.89 9.19 2.79
N PHE A 140 -1.85 9.21 1.95
CA PHE A 140 -0.78 10.21 1.99
C PHE A 140 -1.32 11.64 1.87
N PHE A 141 -2.17 11.92 0.89
CA PHE A 141 -2.75 13.24 0.72
C PHE A 141 -3.66 13.64 1.89
N HIS A 142 -4.42 12.68 2.45
CA HIS A 142 -5.18 12.92 3.67
C HIS A 142 -4.30 13.32 4.85
N TYR A 143 -3.13 12.69 5.03
CA TYR A 143 -2.22 13.09 6.09
C TYR A 143 -1.54 14.44 5.86
N ILE A 144 -1.29 14.83 4.60
CA ILE A 144 -0.85 16.20 4.30
C ILE A 144 -1.96 17.18 4.67
N ASP A 145 -3.20 16.89 4.31
CA ASP A 145 -4.34 17.77 4.56
C ASP A 145 -4.54 18.04 6.06
N ILE A 146 -4.50 16.98 6.88
CA ILE A 146 -4.53 17.09 8.36
C ILE A 146 -3.38 17.96 8.86
N ALA A 147 -2.14 17.67 8.45
CA ALA A 147 -0.97 18.38 8.94
C ALA A 147 -1.00 19.87 8.58
N LEU A 148 -1.53 20.22 7.40
CA LEU A 148 -1.72 21.61 6.99
C LEU A 148 -2.78 22.32 7.83
N SER A 149 -3.90 21.66 8.13
CA SER A 149 -4.93 22.21 9.01
C SER A 149 -4.39 22.48 10.41
N GLU A 150 -3.56 21.58 10.96
CA GLU A 150 -2.89 21.75 12.26
C GLU A 150 -1.94 22.96 12.26
N ILE A 151 -1.12 23.13 11.20
CA ILE A 151 -0.22 24.28 11.05
C ILE A 151 -1.00 25.59 10.94
N GLN A 152 -2.13 25.59 10.23
CA GLN A 152 -2.97 26.78 10.06
C GLN A 152 -3.66 27.15 11.38
N ALA A 153 -4.16 26.17 12.12
CA ALA A 153 -4.77 26.39 13.44
C ALA A 153 -3.76 26.97 14.43
N GLY A 154 -2.54 26.40 14.54
CA GLY A 154 -1.51 26.91 15.45
C GLY A 154 -1.10 28.36 15.16
N LYS A 155 -1.02 28.76 13.89
CA LYS A 155 -0.76 30.16 13.51
C LYS A 155 -1.88 31.12 13.92
N SER A 156 -3.14 30.66 13.89
CA SER A 156 -4.28 31.49 14.30
C SER A 156 -4.34 31.70 15.81
N GLU A 157 -3.85 30.74 16.59
CA GLU A 157 -3.75 30.85 18.05
C GLU A 157 -2.62 31.79 18.50
N GLU A 158 -1.48 31.78 17.80
CA GLU A 158 -0.37 32.72 18.07
C GLU A 158 -0.76 34.18 17.77
N VAL A 159 -1.56 34.43 16.74
CA VAL A 159 -2.03 35.78 16.37
C VAL A 159 -3.10 36.31 17.33
N ASN A 160 -3.95 35.44 17.90
CA ASN A 160 -5.00 35.86 18.83
C ASN A 160 -4.50 36.06 20.27
N ASN A 161 -3.31 35.56 20.61
CA ASN A 161 -2.71 35.64 21.95
C ASN A 161 -1.55 36.66 22.06
N GLY A 162 -1.28 37.44 21.00
CA GLY A 162 -0.26 38.52 20.97
C GLY A 162 -0.89 39.89 20.85
#